data_AF-A0A5E4KR72-F1
#
_entry.id   AF-A0A5E4KR72-F1
#
_cell.length_a   1.000
_cell.length_b   1.000
_cell.length_c   1.000
_cell.angle_alpha   90.00
_cell.angle_beta   90.00
_cell.angle_gamma   90.00
#
_symmetry.space_group_name_H-M   'P 1'
#
loop_
_entity.id
_entity.type
_entity.pdbx_description
1 polymer ?
#
loop_
_entity_poly.entity_id
_entity_poly.type
_entity_poly.pdbx_seq_one_letter_code
_entity_poly.pdbx_strand_id
1 'polypeptide(L)'
;MEARVSGKMKKSAIEAVVAILVLTATVLMSGCIQDKPATAAPDDQKLMTSAPVENIPRTTIERVSNELDMLNSKGWNRLAVQLNRPRTTTLLWYHLKKTIGFEPKIVFGNPDKLNTSIAIPVKQGGNSTFPKIRIKGVYYYIIDPMAPSIISEFNYGYMYDDPGSVAPGFFNDFRLNTDDIGIVEAWMKETGVNVYDTDFPVK
;
A
#
# COMPACT_ATOMS: atom_id res chain seq x y z
N MET A 1 -0.68 29.86 56.86
CA MET A 1 0.31 30.75 56.20
C MET A 1 1.48 29.87 55.81
N GLU A 2 1.95 30.03 54.57
CA GLU A 2 3.16 29.45 53.95
C GLU A 2 3.26 27.94 53.67
N ALA A 3 3.27 27.61 52.37
CA ALA A 3 4.37 26.86 51.75
C ALA A 3 4.37 27.11 50.23
N ARG A 4 5.20 28.05 49.76
CA ARG A 4 5.67 28.10 48.37
C ARG A 4 7.10 27.58 48.39
N VAL A 5 7.36 26.43 47.76
CA VAL A 5 8.73 26.01 47.43
C VAL A 5 8.84 25.84 45.92
N SER A 6 9.66 26.73 45.38
CA SER A 6 10.12 26.87 44.01
C SER A 6 10.99 25.68 43.59
N GLY A 7 10.65 25.01 42.50
CA GLY A 7 11.50 24.02 41.83
C GLY A 7 12.43 24.70 40.83
N LYS A 8 13.66 25.00 41.23
CA LYS A 8 14.75 25.39 40.33
C LYS A 8 15.16 24.19 39.46
N MET A 9 14.95 24.28 38.14
CA MET A 9 15.59 23.36 37.18
C MET A 9 17.12 23.52 37.26
N LYS A 10 17.81 22.39 37.45
CA LYS A 10 19.27 22.33 37.58
C LYS A 10 19.92 22.63 36.22
N LYS A 11 20.73 23.70 36.17
CA LYS A 11 21.56 24.16 35.05
C LYS A 11 22.38 23.06 34.34
N SER A 12 22.62 21.93 34.99
CA SER A 12 23.43 20.82 34.49
C SER A 12 22.80 20.03 33.33
N ALA A 13 21.48 20.03 33.16
CA ALA A 13 20.83 19.25 32.09
C ALA A 13 20.93 19.93 30.71
N ILE A 14 21.06 21.25 30.67
CA ILE A 14 21.11 22.02 29.42
C ILE A 14 22.50 21.92 28.77
N GLU A 15 23.56 21.89 29.56
CA GLU A 15 24.95 21.77 29.06
C GLU A 15 25.21 20.40 28.41
N ALA A 16 24.59 19.33 28.92
CA ALA A 16 24.71 17.98 28.35
C ALA A 16 24.07 17.86 26.95
N VAL A 17 22.94 18.53 26.73
CA VAL A 17 22.22 18.47 25.43
C VAL A 17 22.96 19.26 24.36
N VAL A 18 23.59 20.39 24.72
CA VAL A 18 24.37 21.20 23.77
C VAL A 18 25.65 20.50 23.33
N ALA A 19 26.34 19.80 24.24
CA ALA A 19 27.56 19.06 23.91
C ALA A 19 27.31 17.91 22.92
N ILE A 20 26.18 17.22 23.02
CA ILE A 20 25.80 16.11 22.12
C ILE A 20 25.49 16.63 20.70
N LEU A 21 24.85 17.80 20.58
CA LEU A 21 24.52 18.42 19.29
C LEU A 21 25.74 18.94 18.51
N VAL A 22 26.80 19.38 19.19
CA VAL A 22 28.03 19.85 18.54
C VAL A 22 28.90 18.68 18.03
N LEU A 23 28.86 17.53 18.72
CA LEU A 23 29.61 16.34 18.34
C LEU A 23 29.04 15.61 17.10
N THR A 24 27.74 15.69 16.86
CA THR A 24 27.13 15.08 15.66
C THR A 24 27.34 15.90 14.38
N ALA A 25 27.54 17.22 14.49
CA ALA A 25 27.76 18.10 13.33
C ALA A 25 29.17 17.98 12.73
N THR A 26 30.19 17.60 13.52
CA THR A 26 31.59 17.51 13.05
C THR A 26 31.91 16.21 12.30
N VAL A 27 31.11 15.16 12.49
CA VAL A 27 31.30 13.86 11.81
C VAL A 27 30.76 13.88 10.36
N LEU A 28 29.91 14.85 10.00
CA LEU A 28 29.31 14.93 8.65
C LEU A 28 30.15 15.72 7.62
N MET A 29 31.27 16.34 8.01
CA MET A 29 32.09 17.20 7.14
C MET A 29 33.46 16.60 6.76
N SER A 30 33.77 15.37 7.16
CA SER A 30 35.07 14.72 6.90
C SER A 30 34.90 13.49 6.01
N GLY A 31 34.57 13.73 4.74
CA GLY A 31 34.42 12.70 3.71
C GLY A 31 35.07 13.12 2.39
N CYS A 32 36.39 13.00 2.35
CA CYS A 32 37.27 12.79 1.18
C CYS A 32 37.16 13.73 -0.04
N ILE A 33 38.04 14.73 -0.05
CA ILE A 33 38.65 15.27 -1.27
C ILE A 33 39.63 14.22 -1.81
N GLN A 34 39.53 13.87 -3.09
CA GLN A 34 40.63 13.22 -3.81
C GLN A 34 40.86 13.93 -5.14
N ASP A 35 42.08 14.43 -5.29
CA ASP A 35 42.61 15.13 -6.45
C ASP A 35 42.61 14.26 -7.72
N LYS A 36 42.32 14.92 -8.85
CA LYS A 36 42.59 14.40 -10.21
C LYS A 36 44.11 14.33 -10.47
N PRO A 37 44.53 13.42 -11.37
CA PRO A 37 45.46 13.79 -12.40
C PRO A 37 44.87 13.58 -13.81
N ALA A 38 45.17 14.53 -14.70
CA ALA A 38 45.03 14.42 -16.16
C ALA A 38 46.13 13.45 -16.70
N THR A 39 46.10 12.76 -17.84
CA THR A 39 45.68 13.09 -19.21
C THR A 39 45.75 11.80 -20.05
N ALA A 40 44.79 11.57 -20.97
CA ALA A 40 44.98 11.13 -22.37
C ALA A 40 43.61 10.75 -22.98
N ALA A 41 43.30 11.31 -24.15
CA ALA A 41 42.14 10.97 -24.98
C ALA A 41 42.64 10.33 -26.29
N PRO A 42 41.79 9.83 -27.21
CA PRO A 42 40.39 9.38 -27.09
C PRO A 42 40.22 7.94 -27.64
N ASP A 43 39.21 7.17 -27.20
CA ASP A 43 38.53 6.27 -28.14
C ASP A 43 37.15 5.79 -27.63
N ASP A 44 36.16 5.98 -28.49
CA ASP A 44 34.86 5.33 -28.56
C ASP A 44 34.23 4.80 -27.25
N GLN A 45 33.67 5.72 -26.47
CA GLN A 45 32.48 5.38 -25.66
C GLN A 45 31.28 6.13 -26.20
N LYS A 46 30.56 5.40 -27.06
CA LYS A 46 29.16 5.63 -27.39
C LYS A 46 28.39 5.86 -26.09
N LEU A 47 28.17 7.12 -25.74
CA LEU A 47 27.23 7.55 -24.71
C LEU A 47 25.83 7.10 -25.18
N MET A 48 25.48 5.86 -24.85
CA MET A 48 24.08 5.49 -24.70
C MET A 48 23.62 6.16 -23.42
N THR A 49 23.22 7.42 -23.54
CA THR A 49 22.29 8.02 -22.59
C THR A 49 21.00 7.23 -22.72
N SER A 50 20.88 6.13 -21.99
CA SER A 50 19.60 5.48 -21.79
C SER A 50 18.74 6.50 -21.06
N ALA A 51 17.84 7.15 -21.79
CA ALA A 51 16.76 7.91 -21.18
C ALA A 51 16.13 7.03 -20.08
N PRO A 52 15.71 7.61 -18.94
CA PRO A 52 14.98 6.84 -17.95
C PRO A 52 13.82 6.19 -18.68
N VAL A 53 13.77 4.86 -18.68
CA VAL A 53 12.60 4.14 -19.18
C VAL A 53 11.49 4.53 -18.21
N GLU A 54 10.71 5.52 -18.59
CA GLU A 54 9.45 5.81 -17.94
C GLU A 54 8.69 4.49 -17.99
N ASN A 55 8.52 3.85 -16.83
CA ASN A 55 7.98 2.51 -16.74
C ASN A 55 6.47 2.61 -16.90
N ILE A 56 6.03 3.01 -18.10
CA ILE A 56 4.64 3.15 -18.48
C ILE A 56 4.04 1.75 -18.34
N PRO A 57 3.06 1.54 -17.45
CA PRO A 57 2.43 0.24 -17.28
C PRO A 57 1.90 -0.29 -18.61
N ARG A 58 2.40 -1.46 -19.03
CA ARG A 58 2.01 -2.08 -20.30
C ARG A 58 0.79 -2.96 -20.14
N THR A 59 0.55 -3.45 -18.92
CA THR A 59 -0.57 -4.34 -18.60
C THR A 59 -1.52 -3.72 -17.57
N THR A 60 -2.75 -4.23 -17.49
CA THR A 60 -3.70 -3.79 -16.47
C THR A 60 -3.21 -4.14 -15.06
N ILE A 61 -2.55 -5.29 -14.87
CA ILE A 61 -2.01 -5.66 -13.57
C ILE A 61 -0.86 -4.73 -13.13
N GLU A 62 -0.07 -4.21 -14.06
CA GLU A 62 0.97 -3.21 -13.76
C GLU A 62 0.35 -1.87 -13.34
N ARG A 63 -0.75 -1.44 -13.99
CA ARG A 63 -1.52 -0.27 -13.54
C ARG A 63 -2.09 -0.47 -12.15
N VAL A 64 -2.64 -1.66 -11.89
CA VAL A 64 -3.12 -2.04 -10.56
C VAL A 64 -1.99 -2.00 -9.55
N SER A 65 -0.81 -2.56 -9.85
CA SER A 65 0.33 -2.51 -8.94
C SER A 65 0.70 -1.07 -8.57
N ASN A 66 0.76 -0.16 -9.53
CA ASN A 66 1.06 1.26 -9.27
C ASN A 66 -0.02 1.92 -8.39
N GLU A 67 -1.30 1.59 -8.61
CA GLU A 67 -2.40 2.07 -7.77
C GLU A 67 -2.26 1.56 -6.34
N LEU A 68 -1.96 0.27 -6.17
CA LEU A 68 -1.74 -0.35 -4.86
C LEU A 68 -0.55 0.28 -4.13
N ASP A 69 0.55 0.56 -4.83
CA ASP A 69 1.73 1.25 -4.27
C ASP A 69 1.38 2.68 -3.82
N MET A 70 0.58 3.40 -4.61
CA MET A 70 0.07 4.73 -4.27
C MET A 70 -0.79 4.67 -3.01
N LEU A 71 -1.78 3.78 -2.95
CA LEU A 71 -2.64 3.58 -1.79
C LEU A 71 -1.81 3.24 -0.53
N ASN A 72 -0.86 2.32 -0.65
CA ASN A 72 0.02 1.93 0.45
C ASN A 72 0.84 3.13 0.95
N SER A 73 1.43 3.93 0.04
CA SER A 73 2.19 5.14 0.39
C SER A 73 1.35 6.21 1.10
N LYS A 74 0.03 6.15 0.94
CA LYS A 74 -0.95 7.07 1.54
C LYS A 74 -1.55 6.55 2.85
N GLY A 75 -0.97 5.50 3.43
CA GLY A 75 -1.36 5.01 4.74
C GLY A 75 -2.61 4.12 4.70
N TRP A 76 -2.85 3.43 3.59
CA TRP A 76 -3.94 2.45 3.47
C TRP A 76 -3.96 1.44 4.63
N ASN A 77 -2.81 0.95 5.08
CA ASN A 77 -2.76 -0.06 6.16
C ASN A 77 -3.43 0.43 7.45
N ARG A 78 -3.37 1.75 7.74
CA ARG A 78 -4.06 2.34 8.90
C ARG A 78 -5.57 2.32 8.71
N LEU A 79 -6.05 2.66 7.50
CA LEU A 79 -7.46 2.56 7.14
C LEU A 79 -7.95 1.11 7.22
N ALA A 80 -7.17 0.17 6.67
CA ALA A 80 -7.49 -1.24 6.65
C ALA A 80 -7.66 -1.84 8.05
N VAL A 81 -6.81 -1.44 9.00
CA VAL A 81 -6.92 -1.87 10.40
C VAL A 81 -8.21 -1.36 11.04
N GLN A 82 -8.63 -0.13 10.75
CA GLN A 82 -9.88 0.44 11.28
C GLN A 82 -11.11 -0.26 10.71
N LEU A 83 -11.08 -0.60 9.42
CA LEU A 83 -12.20 -1.22 8.73
C LEU A 83 -12.33 -2.72 8.98
N ASN A 84 -11.23 -3.41 9.31
CA ASN A 84 -11.04 -4.87 9.25
C ASN A 84 -10.97 -5.44 7.82
N ARG A 85 -10.50 -6.69 7.70
CA ARG A 85 -10.20 -7.32 6.41
C ARG A 85 -11.41 -7.45 5.48
N PRO A 86 -12.57 -8.01 5.90
CA PRO A 86 -13.75 -8.08 5.04
C PRO A 86 -14.17 -6.74 4.41
N ARG A 87 -14.31 -5.67 5.21
CA ARG A 87 -14.71 -4.35 4.70
C ARG A 87 -13.64 -3.70 3.85
N THR A 88 -12.37 -3.87 4.22
CA THR A 88 -11.24 -3.41 3.40
C THR A 88 -11.21 -4.12 2.05
N THR A 89 -11.56 -5.41 2.02
CA THR A 89 -11.68 -6.19 0.78
C THR A 89 -12.75 -5.60 -0.11
N THR A 90 -13.93 -5.29 0.44
CA THR A 90 -15.02 -4.62 -0.29
C THR A 90 -14.58 -3.28 -0.87
N LEU A 91 -13.97 -2.43 -0.03
CA LEU A 91 -13.54 -1.09 -0.44
C LEU A 91 -12.53 -1.17 -1.59
N LEU A 92 -11.49 -2.00 -1.45
CA LEU A 92 -10.48 -2.16 -2.47
C LEU A 92 -11.04 -2.82 -3.73
N TRP A 93 -11.90 -3.83 -3.59
CA TRP A 93 -12.54 -4.50 -4.72
C TRP A 93 -13.37 -3.53 -5.55
N TYR A 94 -14.19 -2.70 -4.91
CA TYR A 94 -15.03 -1.76 -5.62
C TYR A 94 -14.21 -0.65 -6.28
N HIS A 95 -13.22 -0.12 -5.56
CA HIS A 95 -12.28 0.83 -6.14
C HIS A 95 -11.58 0.26 -7.38
N LEU A 96 -11.01 -0.95 -7.29
CA LEU A 96 -10.36 -1.60 -8.43
C LEU A 96 -11.35 -1.87 -9.58
N LYS A 97 -12.56 -2.35 -9.29
CA LYS A 97 -13.62 -2.57 -10.30
C LYS A 97 -13.90 -1.30 -11.11
N LYS A 98 -13.99 -0.14 -10.44
CA LYS A 98 -14.21 1.16 -11.09
C LYS A 98 -12.98 1.63 -11.88
N THR A 99 -11.77 1.39 -11.37
CA THR A 99 -10.52 1.83 -11.99
C THR A 99 -10.15 1.00 -13.24
N ILE A 100 -10.38 -0.32 -13.23
CA ILE A 100 -9.92 -1.22 -14.31
C ILE A 100 -11.00 -1.60 -15.34
N GLY A 101 -12.28 -1.34 -15.03
CA GLY A 101 -13.39 -1.55 -15.97
C GLY A 101 -13.84 -3.02 -16.15
N PHE A 102 -13.38 -3.94 -15.30
CA PHE A 102 -13.92 -5.30 -15.20
C PHE A 102 -14.03 -5.71 -13.73
N GLU A 103 -14.75 -6.79 -13.45
CA GLU A 103 -15.02 -7.27 -12.09
C GLU A 103 -13.89 -8.19 -11.59
N PRO A 104 -13.06 -7.74 -10.62
CA PRO A 104 -12.18 -8.64 -9.89
C PRO A 104 -13.02 -9.64 -9.08
N LYS A 105 -12.46 -10.81 -8.78
CA LYS A 105 -13.12 -11.78 -7.90
C LYS A 105 -12.68 -11.58 -6.46
N ILE A 106 -13.50 -11.98 -5.50
CA ILE A 106 -13.08 -12.15 -4.11
C ILE A 106 -12.82 -13.62 -3.84
N VAL A 107 -11.70 -13.89 -3.18
CA VAL A 107 -11.26 -15.22 -2.78
C VAL A 107 -11.29 -15.29 -1.26
N PHE A 108 -11.93 -16.33 -0.76
CA PHE A 108 -12.07 -16.60 0.67
C PHE A 108 -10.96 -17.53 1.10
N GLY A 109 -10.42 -17.29 2.29
CA GLY A 109 -9.42 -18.14 2.90
C GLY A 109 -9.97 -19.50 3.31
N ASN A 110 -9.06 -20.43 3.57
CA ASN A 110 -9.35 -21.75 4.13
C ASN A 110 -8.37 -22.02 5.29
N PRO A 111 -8.84 -22.42 6.49
CA PRO A 111 -10.25 -22.60 6.90
C PRO A 111 -10.99 -21.30 7.22
N ASP A 112 -10.26 -20.21 7.44
CA ASP A 112 -10.85 -18.93 7.81
C ASP A 112 -11.41 -18.19 6.58
N LYS A 113 -12.74 -18.12 6.49
CA LYS A 113 -13.44 -17.43 5.41
C LYS A 113 -13.36 -15.91 5.53
N LEU A 114 -13.08 -15.34 6.70
CA LEU A 114 -12.89 -13.88 6.85
C LEU A 114 -11.50 -13.43 6.40
N ASN A 115 -10.58 -14.38 6.23
CA ASN A 115 -9.32 -14.12 5.56
C ASN A 115 -9.52 -14.01 4.05
N THR A 116 -9.99 -12.86 3.57
CA THR A 116 -10.26 -12.61 2.14
C THR A 116 -9.13 -11.90 1.40
N SER A 117 -9.10 -12.14 0.09
CA SER A 117 -8.24 -11.49 -0.90
C SER A 117 -8.99 -11.18 -2.18
N ILE A 118 -8.39 -10.36 -3.05
CA ILE A 118 -8.93 -10.04 -4.38
C ILE A 118 -8.14 -10.81 -5.43
N ALA A 119 -8.82 -11.36 -6.44
CA ALA A 119 -8.22 -12.09 -7.54
C ALA A 119 -8.53 -11.45 -8.89
N ILE A 120 -7.47 -11.11 -9.62
CA ILE A 120 -7.55 -10.62 -11.01
C ILE A 120 -7.12 -11.74 -11.95
N PRO A 121 -7.97 -12.22 -12.87
CA PRO A 121 -7.58 -13.24 -13.83
C PRO A 121 -6.43 -12.74 -14.72
N VAL A 122 -5.39 -13.56 -14.94
CA VAL A 122 -4.26 -13.19 -15.82
C VAL A 122 -4.74 -12.83 -17.23
N LYS A 123 -5.82 -13.48 -17.72
CA LYS A 123 -6.45 -13.18 -19.02
C LYS A 123 -6.93 -11.73 -19.13
N GLN A 124 -7.38 -11.11 -18.04
CA GLN A 124 -7.86 -9.73 -18.00
C GLN A 124 -6.78 -8.75 -17.52
N GLY A 125 -5.93 -9.17 -16.58
CA GLY A 125 -4.83 -8.37 -16.05
C GLY A 125 -3.69 -8.17 -17.04
N GLY A 126 -3.52 -9.09 -18.00
CA GLY A 126 -2.35 -9.14 -18.87
C GLY A 126 -1.19 -9.92 -18.24
N ASN A 127 -0.28 -10.42 -19.07
CA ASN A 127 0.86 -11.21 -18.60
C ASN A 127 1.98 -10.30 -18.11
N SER A 128 2.36 -10.42 -16.84
CA SER A 128 3.46 -9.69 -16.21
C SER A 128 4.34 -10.64 -15.39
N THR A 129 5.40 -10.12 -14.78
CA THR A 129 6.36 -10.87 -13.94
C THR A 129 5.86 -11.08 -12.51
N PHE A 130 4.74 -10.44 -12.13
CA PHE A 130 4.11 -10.64 -10.84
C PHE A 130 3.74 -12.11 -10.59
N PRO A 131 3.76 -12.56 -9.32
CA PRO A 131 3.46 -13.94 -8.99
C PRO A 131 2.01 -14.29 -9.34
N LYS A 132 1.80 -15.54 -9.75
CA LYS A 132 0.51 -16.07 -10.24
C LYS A 132 0.14 -17.30 -9.44
N ILE A 133 -1.11 -17.36 -9.00
CA ILE A 133 -1.67 -18.52 -8.30
C ILE A 133 -2.69 -19.19 -9.22
N ARG A 134 -2.63 -20.53 -9.31
CA ARG A 134 -3.59 -21.31 -10.09
C ARG A 134 -4.74 -21.74 -9.19
N ILE A 135 -5.94 -21.23 -9.48
CA ILE A 135 -7.17 -21.59 -8.76
C ILE A 135 -8.12 -22.26 -9.75
N LYS A 136 -8.51 -23.51 -9.48
CA LYS A 136 -9.41 -24.31 -10.33
C LYS A 136 -9.05 -24.28 -11.82
N GLY A 137 -7.75 -24.38 -12.12
CA GLY A 137 -7.24 -24.42 -13.50
C GLY A 137 -6.95 -23.06 -14.14
N VAL A 138 -7.39 -21.95 -13.56
CA VAL A 138 -7.19 -20.58 -14.07
C VAL A 138 -6.11 -19.85 -13.25
N TYR A 139 -5.26 -19.07 -13.92
CA TYR A 139 -4.23 -18.25 -13.25
C TYR A 139 -4.78 -16.89 -12.85
N TYR A 140 -4.46 -16.48 -11.62
CA TYR A 140 -4.85 -15.20 -11.03
C TYR A 140 -3.64 -14.49 -10.41
N TYR A 141 -3.67 -13.17 -10.43
CA TYR A 141 -2.92 -12.35 -9.50
C TYR A 141 -3.76 -12.17 -8.25
N ILE A 142 -3.20 -12.46 -7.07
CA ILE A 142 -3.90 -12.32 -5.80
C ILE A 142 -3.39 -11.07 -5.10
N ILE A 143 -4.31 -10.27 -4.58
CA ILE A 143 -4.03 -9.00 -3.91
C ILE A 143 -4.42 -9.14 -2.44
N ASP A 144 -3.51 -8.78 -1.54
CA ASP A 144 -3.83 -8.63 -0.12
C ASP A 144 -4.51 -7.29 0.14
N PRO A 145 -5.77 -7.25 0.59
CA PRO A 145 -6.45 -5.99 0.91
C PRO A 145 -5.89 -5.28 2.15
N MET A 146 -5.24 -5.98 3.08
CA MET A 146 -4.73 -5.35 4.31
C MET A 146 -3.43 -4.58 4.09
N ALA A 147 -2.62 -5.07 3.15
CA ALA A 147 -1.40 -4.45 2.67
C ALA A 147 -1.44 -4.50 1.13
N PRO A 148 -2.05 -3.50 0.48
CA PRO A 148 -2.44 -3.55 -0.93
C PRO A 148 -1.21 -3.84 -1.78
N SER A 149 -1.08 -5.10 -2.19
CA SER A 149 0.07 -5.64 -2.90
C SER A 149 -0.28 -6.98 -3.53
N ILE A 150 0.43 -7.34 -4.61
CA ILE A 150 0.27 -8.64 -5.27
C ILE A 150 1.11 -9.68 -4.52
N ILE A 151 0.46 -10.72 -3.99
CA ILE A 151 1.08 -11.73 -3.13
C ILE A 151 1.34 -13.04 -3.88
N SER A 152 2.39 -13.76 -3.45
CA SER A 152 2.78 -15.04 -4.05
C SER A 152 2.00 -16.24 -3.51
N GLU A 153 1.38 -16.10 -2.34
CA GLU A 153 0.75 -17.21 -1.64
C GLU A 153 -0.57 -16.77 -1.00
N PHE A 154 -1.60 -17.61 -1.12
CA PHE A 154 -2.87 -17.43 -0.45
C PHE A 154 -3.57 -18.79 -0.33
N ASN A 155 -3.89 -19.20 0.91
CA ASN A 155 -4.59 -20.46 1.14
C ASN A 155 -6.09 -20.26 0.89
N TYR A 156 -6.54 -20.58 -0.32
CA TYR A 156 -7.90 -20.32 -0.76
C TYR A 156 -8.88 -21.46 -0.45
N GLY A 157 -10.14 -21.09 -0.24
CA GLY A 157 -11.31 -21.97 -0.22
C GLY A 157 -12.24 -21.69 -1.42
N TYR A 158 -13.18 -20.76 -1.24
CA TYR A 158 -14.20 -20.40 -2.24
C TYR A 158 -13.88 -19.09 -2.97
N MET A 159 -14.52 -18.85 -4.12
CA MET A 159 -14.41 -17.61 -4.90
C MET A 159 -15.79 -17.11 -5.31
N TYR A 160 -16.00 -15.79 -5.27
CA TYR A 160 -17.23 -15.10 -5.66
C TYR A 160 -16.92 -13.86 -6.49
N ASP A 161 -17.87 -13.44 -7.33
CA ASP A 161 -17.72 -12.24 -8.17
C ASP A 161 -17.99 -10.95 -7.40
N ASP A 162 -18.89 -11.00 -6.43
CA ASP A 162 -19.35 -9.88 -5.60
C ASP A 162 -19.41 -10.31 -4.12
N PRO A 163 -18.83 -9.57 -3.15
CA PRO A 163 -18.99 -9.92 -1.74
C PRO A 163 -20.43 -9.70 -1.26
N GLY A 164 -21.28 -8.98 -1.99
CA GLY A 164 -22.73 -8.94 -1.77
C GLY A 164 -23.44 -10.28 -1.98
N SER A 165 -22.85 -11.18 -2.77
CA SER A 165 -23.40 -12.49 -3.12
C SER A 165 -23.06 -13.61 -2.12
N VAL A 166 -22.35 -13.29 -1.03
CA VAL A 166 -22.06 -14.26 0.04
C VAL A 166 -23.34 -14.70 0.76
N ALA A 167 -23.31 -15.92 1.30
CA ALA A 167 -24.46 -16.54 1.96
C ALA A 167 -25.13 -15.61 3.00
N PRO A 168 -26.46 -15.70 3.19
CA PRO A 168 -27.18 -14.86 4.15
C PRO A 168 -26.53 -14.88 5.54
N GLY A 169 -26.22 -13.70 6.07
CA GLY A 169 -25.50 -13.51 7.35
C GLY A 169 -24.02 -13.15 7.20
N PHE A 170 -23.34 -13.61 6.15
CA PHE A 170 -21.93 -13.29 5.87
C PHE A 170 -21.78 -11.87 5.28
N PHE A 171 -22.85 -11.33 4.70
CA PHE A 171 -22.90 -10.01 4.07
C PHE A 171 -22.55 -8.85 5.02
N ASN A 172 -22.95 -8.95 6.29
CA ASN A 172 -22.77 -7.87 7.26
C ASN A 172 -21.30 -7.61 7.61
N ASP A 173 -20.44 -8.62 7.44
CA ASP A 173 -19.01 -8.48 7.65
C ASP A 173 -18.36 -7.65 6.53
N PHE A 174 -18.91 -7.71 5.31
CA PHE A 174 -18.35 -7.05 4.12
C PHE A 174 -18.96 -5.67 3.84
N ARG A 175 -20.13 -5.38 4.41
CA ARG A 175 -20.83 -4.10 4.22
C ARG A 175 -20.13 -2.98 5.00
N LEU A 176 -19.86 -1.87 4.32
CA LEU A 176 -19.50 -0.60 4.95
C LEU A 176 -20.76 0.02 5.58
N ASN A 177 -20.74 0.23 6.89
CA ASN A 177 -21.79 0.97 7.59
C ASN A 177 -21.49 2.48 7.58
N THR A 178 -22.38 3.29 8.16
CA THR A 178 -22.23 4.76 8.20
C THR A 178 -20.94 5.21 8.89
N ASP A 179 -20.52 4.54 9.96
CA ASP A 179 -19.27 4.87 10.66
C ASP A 179 -18.04 4.52 9.81
N ASP A 180 -18.09 3.36 9.13
CA ASP A 180 -17.04 2.94 8.19
C ASP A 180 -16.89 3.93 7.02
N ILE A 181 -18.01 4.40 6.46
CA ILE A 181 -18.00 5.43 5.41
C ILE A 181 -17.37 6.72 5.94
N GLY A 182 -17.74 7.16 7.15
CA GLY A 182 -17.12 8.33 7.79
C GLY A 182 -15.61 8.18 7.99
N ILE A 183 -15.14 6.97 8.31
CA ILE A 183 -13.70 6.66 8.39
C ILE A 183 -13.02 6.80 7.02
N VAL A 184 -13.64 6.27 5.95
CA VAL A 184 -13.11 6.36 4.58
C VAL A 184 -13.06 7.81 4.11
N GLU A 185 -14.13 8.58 4.29
CA GLU A 185 -14.21 10.00 3.92
C GLU A 185 -13.15 10.85 4.65
N ALA A 186 -12.97 10.60 5.95
CA ALA A 186 -11.93 11.28 6.73
C ALA A 186 -10.53 10.96 6.21
N TRP A 187 -10.26 9.69 5.87
CA TRP A 187 -8.99 9.26 5.29
C TRP A 187 -8.75 9.89 3.90
N MET A 188 -9.76 9.94 3.04
CA MET A 188 -9.68 10.60 1.72
C MET A 188 -9.33 12.09 1.88
N LYS A 189 -9.99 12.77 2.83
CA LYS A 189 -9.72 14.18 3.13
C LYS A 189 -8.30 14.42 3.66
N GLU A 190 -7.80 13.54 4.53
CA GLU A 190 -6.46 13.65 5.10
C GLU A 190 -5.36 13.41 4.05
N THR A 191 -5.55 12.43 3.16
CA THR A 191 -4.50 11.95 2.25
C THR A 191 -4.53 12.61 0.87
N GLY A 192 -5.67 13.21 0.50
CA GLY A 192 -5.96 13.72 -0.83
C GLY A 192 -6.22 12.63 -1.88
N VAL A 193 -6.34 11.36 -1.45
CA VAL A 193 -6.65 10.24 -2.33
C VAL A 193 -8.16 10.11 -2.48
N ASN A 194 -8.62 9.82 -3.69
CA ASN A 194 -10.02 9.47 -3.94
C ASN A 194 -10.13 7.96 -4.16
N VAL A 195 -10.94 7.30 -3.34
CA VAL A 195 -11.33 5.90 -3.55
C VAL A 195 -12.82 5.84 -3.88
N TYR A 196 -13.21 4.81 -4.63
CA TYR A 196 -14.62 4.53 -4.86
C TYR A 196 -15.06 3.53 -3.80
N ASP A 197 -16.22 3.75 -3.21
CA ASP A 197 -16.83 2.87 -2.23
C ASP A 197 -18.27 2.50 -2.63
N THR A 198 -18.84 1.51 -1.93
CA THR A 198 -20.20 1.03 -2.15
C THR A 198 -20.79 0.54 -0.83
N ASP A 199 -22.07 0.81 -0.61
CA ASP A 199 -22.81 0.43 0.61
C ASP A 199 -23.56 -0.90 0.49
N PHE A 200 -23.53 -1.54 -0.69
CA PHE A 200 -24.27 -2.75 -1.10
C PHE A 200 -25.80 -2.73 -0.88
N PRO A 201 -26.56 -3.50 -1.70
CA PRO A 201 -26.15 -4.24 -2.89
C PRO A 201 -26.19 -3.36 -4.14
N VAL A 202 -25.18 -3.52 -5.02
CA VAL A 202 -25.23 -3.01 -6.39
C VAL A 202 -26.28 -3.85 -7.12
N LYS A 203 -27.40 -3.23 -7.51
CA LYS A 203 -28.44 -3.88 -8.33
C LYS A 203 -28.02 -4.02 -9.78
#